data_AF-A0A8J6UXF5-F1
#
_entry.id   AF-A0A8J6UXF5-F1
#
_cell.length_a   1.000
_cell.length_b   1.000
_cell.length_c   1.000
_cell.angle_alpha   90.00
_cell.angle_beta   90.00
_cell.angle_gamma   90.00
#
_symmetry.space_group_name_H-M   'P 1'
#
loop_
_entity.id
_entity.type
_entity.pdbx_description
1 polymer ?
#
loop_
_entity_poly.entity_id
_entity_poly.type
_entity_poly.pdbx_seq_one_letter_code
_entity_poly.pdbx_strand_id
1 'polypeptide(L)'
;MLKSIHPKRKGNLFILCSALGLFALLADDLFRITLILNGTAGVPKIVMYLVYGVGAIAYGFLFRHRLVSTPYILLLVGGLLFAISCIVDVLPIQGQGTPAMLEDGTKLLGIINITFYFWHVCCDEILHGKYGIRVFKG
;
A
#
# COMPACT_ATOMS: atom_id res chain seq x y z
N MET A 1 -15.00 -16.72 25.37
CA MET A 1 -15.55 -15.37 25.56
C MET A 1 -15.20 -14.51 24.35
N LEU A 2 -16.11 -14.38 23.38
CA LEU A 2 -15.96 -13.45 22.26
C LEU A 2 -16.15 -12.02 22.79
N LYS A 3 -15.03 -11.34 23.04
CA LYS A 3 -15.02 -9.96 23.52
C LYS A 3 -15.46 -9.07 22.37
N SER A 4 -16.72 -8.63 22.40
CA SER A 4 -17.27 -7.68 21.44
C SER A 4 -16.32 -6.48 21.27
N ILE A 5 -15.73 -6.42 20.08
CA ILE A 5 -14.91 -5.31 19.61
C ILE A 5 -15.93 -4.22 19.31
N HIS A 6 -16.04 -3.22 20.19
CA HIS A 6 -16.78 -2.00 19.89
C HIS A 6 -15.79 -1.05 19.20
N PRO A 7 -15.79 -0.99 17.86
CA PRO A 7 -14.88 -0.11 17.17
C PRO A 7 -15.28 1.35 17.43
N LYS A 8 -14.35 2.14 17.96
CA LYS A 8 -14.46 3.60 17.86
C LYS A 8 -14.51 3.96 16.36
N ARG A 9 -15.59 4.63 15.95
CA ARG A 9 -15.94 4.99 14.55
C ARG A 9 -14.79 5.54 13.70
N LYS A 10 -13.79 6.20 14.31
CA LYS A 10 -12.61 6.77 13.62
C LYS A 10 -11.51 5.76 13.30
N GLY A 11 -11.30 4.72 14.12
CA GLY A 11 -10.31 3.67 13.87
C GLY A 11 -10.75 2.72 12.75
N ASN A 12 -12.06 2.44 12.67
CA ASN A 12 -12.62 1.62 11.59
C ASN A 12 -12.44 2.23 10.21
N LEU A 13 -12.61 3.55 10.05
CA LEU A 13 -12.44 4.19 8.76
C LEU A 13 -10.99 4.06 8.26
N PHE A 14 -10.01 4.23 9.16
CA PHE A 14 -8.60 4.06 8.82
C PHE A 14 -8.27 2.63 8.39
N ILE A 15 -8.71 1.62 9.16
CA ILE A 15 -8.49 0.21 8.83
C ILE A 15 -9.17 -0.15 7.51
N LEU A 16 -10.40 0.34 7.30
CA LEU A 16 -11.18 0.04 6.10
C LEU A 16 -10.59 0.72 4.86
N CYS A 17 -10.16 1.98 4.95
CA CYS A 17 -9.43 2.65 3.87
C CYS A 17 -8.05 2.01 3.60
N SER A 18 -7.32 1.58 4.65
CA SER A 18 -6.06 0.83 4.51
C SER A 18 -6.27 -0.47 3.73
N ALA A 19 -7.28 -1.24 4.14
CA ALA A 19 -7.61 -2.54 3.54
C ALA A 19 -8.09 -2.37 2.10
N LEU A 20 -8.93 -1.36 1.81
CA LEU A 20 -9.35 -1.04 0.45
C LEU A 20 -8.19 -0.59 -0.43
N GLY A 21 -7.27 0.24 0.08
CA GLY A 21 -6.09 0.68 -0.67
C GLY A 21 -5.17 -0.50 -1.00
N LEU A 22 -4.89 -1.35 -0.02
CA LEU A 22 -4.08 -2.55 -0.23
C LEU A 22 -4.76 -3.55 -1.17
N PHE A 23 -6.07 -3.76 -1.01
CA PHE A 23 -6.86 -4.61 -1.90
C PHE A 23 -6.86 -4.07 -3.33
N ALA A 24 -6.99 -2.75 -3.53
CA ALA A 24 -6.94 -2.15 -4.86
C ALA A 24 -5.58 -2.38 -5.54
N LEU A 25 -4.48 -2.26 -4.80
CA LEU A 25 -3.13 -2.54 -5.31
C LEU A 25 -2.96 -4.02 -5.68
N LEU A 26 -3.38 -4.94 -4.81
CA LEU A 26 -3.31 -6.38 -5.07
C LEU A 26 -4.25 -6.83 -6.20
N ALA A 27 -5.44 -6.26 -6.28
CA ALA A 27 -6.40 -6.57 -7.34
C ALA A 27 -5.90 -6.07 -8.70
N ASP A 28 -5.32 -4.87 -8.77
CA ASP A 28 -4.68 -4.38 -9.99
C ASP A 28 -3.54 -5.30 -10.43
N ASP A 29 -2.72 -5.77 -9.49
CA ASP A 29 -1.59 -6.66 -9.79
C ASP A 29 -2.05 -8.06 -10.25
N LEU A 30 -3.04 -8.67 -9.58
CA LEU A 30 -3.54 -10.01 -9.89
C LEU A 30 -4.32 -10.06 -11.20
N PHE A 31 -5.20 -9.09 -11.42
CA PHE A 31 -6.06 -9.05 -12.61
C PHE A 31 -5.43 -8.27 -13.77
N ARG A 32 -4.25 -7.66 -13.56
CA ARG A 32 -3.59 -6.76 -14.51
C ARG A 32 -4.58 -5.73 -15.07
N ILE A 33 -5.37 -5.12 -14.18
CA ILE A 33 -6.47 -4.20 -14.55
C ILE A 33 -5.92 -3.06 -15.41
N THR A 34 -4.77 -2.50 -15.02
CA THR A 34 -4.06 -1.48 -15.80
C THR A 34 -3.74 -1.91 -17.23
N LEU A 35 -3.39 -3.18 -17.46
CA LEU A 35 -3.11 -3.71 -18.79
C LEU A 35 -4.40 -3.91 -19.60
N ILE A 36 -5.45 -4.43 -18.96
CA ILE A 36 -6.76 -4.64 -19.60
C ILE A 36 -7.37 -3.31 -20.03
N LEU A 37 -7.32 -2.28 -19.19
CA LEU A 37 -7.86 -0.97 -19.55
C LEU A 37 -7.00 -0.25 -20.61
N ASN A 38 -5.68 -0.46 -20.61
CA ASN A 38 -4.84 0.02 -21.72
C ASN A 38 -5.24 -0.66 -23.04
N GLY A 39 -5.51 -1.98 -23.02
CA GLY A 39 -5.89 -2.74 -24.21
C GLY A 39 -7.32 -2.51 -24.70
N THR A 40 -8.28 -2.30 -23.79
CA THR A 40 -9.72 -2.19 -24.13
C THR A 40 -10.22 -0.75 -24.22
N ALA A 41 -9.73 0.14 -23.36
CA ALA A 41 -10.17 1.54 -23.26
C ALA A 41 -9.13 2.53 -23.80
N GLY A 42 -7.93 2.07 -24.19
CA GLY A 42 -6.86 2.93 -24.71
C GLY A 42 -6.28 3.89 -23.67
N VAL A 43 -6.50 3.63 -22.38
CA VAL A 43 -6.01 4.50 -21.31
C VAL A 43 -4.52 4.24 -21.09
N PRO A 44 -3.64 5.26 -21.23
CA PRO A 44 -2.21 5.06 -21.06
C PRO A 44 -1.87 4.62 -19.63
N LYS A 45 -0.97 3.65 -19.48
CA LYS A 45 -0.47 3.16 -18.19
C LYS A 45 -0.04 4.29 -17.24
N ILE A 46 0.62 5.31 -17.78
CA ILE A 46 1.08 6.51 -17.04
C ILE A 46 -0.07 7.19 -16.29
N VAL A 47 -1.25 7.30 -16.90
CA VAL A 47 -2.41 7.95 -16.29
C VAL A 47 -2.87 7.15 -15.07
N MET A 48 -2.88 5.83 -15.15
CA MET A 48 -3.26 4.96 -14.03
C MET A 48 -2.26 5.05 -12.89
N TYR A 49 -0.96 4.97 -13.19
CA TYR A 49 0.07 5.14 -12.16
C TYR A 49 0.03 6.51 -11.50
N LEU A 50 -0.34 7.56 -12.24
CA LEU A 50 -0.54 8.89 -11.68
C LEU A 50 -1.73 8.90 -10.72
N VAL A 51 -2.86 8.28 -11.08
CA VAL A 51 -4.03 8.15 -10.20
C VAL A 51 -3.69 7.37 -8.92
N TYR A 52 -2.99 6.23 -9.04
CA TYR A 52 -2.54 5.45 -7.88
C TYR A 52 -1.55 6.24 -7.02
N GLY A 53 -0.60 6.94 -7.63
CA GLY A 53 0.39 7.77 -6.93
C GLY A 53 -0.25 8.93 -6.18
N VAL A 54 -1.14 9.68 -6.82
CA VAL A 54 -1.88 10.78 -6.18
C VAL A 54 -2.79 10.25 -5.08
N GLY A 55 -3.47 9.12 -5.31
CA GLY A 55 -4.27 8.46 -4.28
C GLY A 55 -3.45 8.03 -3.06
N ALA A 56 -2.28 7.45 -3.29
CA ALA A 56 -1.36 7.04 -2.22
C ALA A 56 -0.81 8.24 -1.44
N ILE A 57 -0.46 9.34 -2.13
CA ILE A 57 -0.03 10.59 -1.49
C ILE A 57 -1.16 11.19 -0.67
N ALA A 58 -2.36 11.30 -1.24
CA ALA A 58 -3.55 11.82 -0.55
C ALA A 58 -3.86 11.00 0.70
N TYR A 59 -3.82 9.67 0.59
CA TYR A 59 -3.97 8.74 1.70
C TYR A 59 -2.91 8.97 2.79
N GLY A 60 -1.64 9.09 2.38
CA GLY A 60 -0.52 9.39 3.27
C GLY A 60 -0.70 10.71 4.02
N PHE A 61 -1.18 11.76 3.33
CA PHE A 61 -1.46 13.05 3.95
C PHE A 61 -2.65 13.00 4.92
N LEU A 62 -3.76 12.35 4.53
CA LEU A 62 -4.97 12.20 5.34
C LEU A 62 -4.68 11.48 6.68
N PHE A 63 -3.83 10.46 6.64
CA PHE A 63 -3.52 9.64 7.81
C PHE A 63 -2.11 9.87 8.37
N ARG A 64 -1.42 10.95 7.96
CA ARG A 64 -0.02 11.24 8.33
C ARG A 64 0.22 11.16 9.83
N HIS A 65 -0.75 11.65 10.62
CA HIS A 65 -0.62 11.72 12.07
C HIS A 65 -0.61 10.34 12.74
N ARG A 66 -1.27 9.35 12.11
CA ARG A 66 -1.24 7.94 12.53
C ARG A 66 0.00 7.23 12.00
N LEU A 67 0.38 7.51 10.74
CA LEU A 67 1.54 6.88 10.09
C LEU A 67 2.87 7.25 10.74
N VAL A 68 3.03 8.50 11.21
CA VAL A 68 4.24 8.97 11.91
C VAL A 68 4.39 8.36 13.31
N SER A 69 3.30 7.89 13.92
CA SER A 69 3.32 7.23 15.23
C SER A 69 3.72 5.75 15.16
N THR A 70 3.87 5.22 13.96
CA THR A 70 4.22 3.82 13.65
C THR A 70 5.57 3.80 12.90
N PRO A 71 6.26 2.66 12.83
CA PRO A 71 7.53 2.57 12.10
C PRO A 71 7.33 2.78 10.58
N TYR A 72 7.30 4.05 10.17
CA TYR A 72 7.02 4.51 8.80
C TYR A 72 8.09 4.09 7.79
N ILE A 73 9.24 3.57 8.27
CA ILE A 73 10.34 3.06 7.44
C ILE A 73 9.84 1.94 6.52
N LEU A 74 9.02 1.00 7.00
CA LEU A 74 8.50 -0.09 6.15
C LEU A 74 7.61 0.42 5.02
N LEU A 75 6.77 1.43 5.32
CA LEU A 75 5.90 2.04 4.32
C LEU A 75 6.70 2.86 3.30
N LEU A 76 7.74 3.56 3.75
CA LEU A 76 8.62 4.36 2.89
C LEU A 76 9.44 3.45 1.97
N VAL A 77 10.04 2.38 2.50
CA VAL A 77 10.78 1.38 1.73
C VAL A 77 9.85 0.68 0.73
N GLY A 78 8.67 0.24 1.16
CA GLY A 78 7.69 -0.39 0.28
C GLY A 78 7.19 0.53 -0.83
N GLY A 79 6.93 1.81 -0.49
CA GLY A 79 6.54 2.84 -1.46
C GLY A 79 7.65 3.18 -2.46
N LEU A 80 8.90 3.25 -2.01
CA LEU A 80 10.06 3.47 -2.90
C LEU A 80 10.25 2.30 -3.87
N LEU A 81 10.19 1.05 -3.37
CA LEU A 81 10.28 -0.15 -4.20
C LEU A 81 9.19 -0.17 -5.27
N PHE A 82 7.96 0.16 -4.89
CA PHE A 82 6.83 0.24 -5.81
C PHE A 82 7.00 1.37 -6.84
N ALA A 83 7.47 2.54 -6.42
CA ALA A 83 7.74 3.67 -7.32
C ALA A 83 8.84 3.34 -8.34
N ILE A 84 9.91 2.67 -7.90
CA ILE A 84 10.98 2.19 -8.78
C ILE A 84 10.41 1.22 -9.81
N SER A 85 9.57 0.25 -9.39
CA SER A 85 8.89 -0.68 -10.29
C SER A 85 8.05 0.07 -11.35
N CYS A 86 7.23 1.04 -10.95
CA CYS A 86 6.44 1.86 -11.88
C CYS A 86 7.30 2.65 -12.88
N ILE A 87 8.43 3.20 -12.43
CA ILE A 87 9.35 3.93 -13.32
C ILE A 87 9.98 2.97 -14.34
N VAL A 88 10.33 1.76 -13.92
CA VAL A 88 10.88 0.71 -14.80
C VAL A 88 9.85 0.24 -15.83
N ASP A 89 8.56 0.09 -15.47
CA ASP A 89 7.49 -0.28 -16.44
C ASP A 89 7.16 0.84 -17.44
N VAL A 90 7.31 2.11 -17.05
CA VAL A 90 7.04 3.26 -17.94
C VAL A 90 8.20 3.54 -18.88
N LEU A 91 9.44 3.28 -18.45
CA LEU A 91 10.60 3.43 -19.32
C LEU A 91 10.56 2.37 -20.42
N PRO A 92 10.80 2.72 -21.70
CA PRO A 92 10.80 1.78 -22.82
C PRO A 92 12.08 0.92 -22.83
N ILE A 93 12.55 0.47 -21.66
CA ILE A 93 13.63 -0.50 -21.53
C ILE A 93 13.02 -1.88 -21.83
N GLN A 94 12.72 -2.10 -23.10
CA GLN A 94 12.22 -3.39 -23.59
C GLN A 94 13.39 -4.39 -23.58
N GLY A 95 13.42 -5.25 -22.58
CA GLY A 95 14.32 -6.41 -22.52
C GLY A 95 13.60 -7.61 -21.94
N GLN A 96 13.53 -8.71 -22.69
CA GLN A 96 12.95 -9.97 -22.21
C GLN A 96 13.91 -10.58 -21.16
N GLY A 97 13.44 -10.75 -19.93
CA GLY A 97 14.19 -11.42 -18.85
C GLY A 97 14.40 -10.53 -17.63
N THR A 98 15.63 -10.05 -17.42
CA THR A 98 16.04 -9.35 -16.19
C THR A 98 15.27 -8.06 -15.87
N PRO A 99 14.88 -7.19 -16.84
CA PRO A 99 14.10 -5.99 -16.54
C PRO A 99 12.69 -6.32 -16.05
N ALA A 100 12.03 -7.29 -16.70
CA ALA A 100 10.69 -7.75 -16.32
C ALA A 100 10.68 -8.45 -14.94
N MET A 101 11.70 -9.25 -14.64
CA MET A 101 11.84 -9.86 -13.31
C MET A 101 12.11 -8.81 -12.22
N LEU A 102 12.89 -7.77 -12.54
CA LEU A 102 13.17 -6.69 -11.60
C LEU A 102 11.93 -5.82 -11.37
N GLU A 103 11.16 -5.54 -12.42
CA GLU A 103 9.88 -4.85 -12.35
C GLU A 103 8.90 -5.61 -11.44
N ASP A 104 8.56 -6.86 -11.79
CA ASP A 104 7.60 -7.68 -11.06
C ASP A 104 8.09 -7.99 -9.63
N GLY A 105 9.38 -8.28 -9.47
CA GLY A 105 9.99 -8.62 -8.18
C GLY A 105 10.02 -7.42 -7.21
N THR A 106 10.39 -6.24 -7.69
CA THR A 106 10.38 -5.02 -6.84
C THR A 106 8.97 -4.59 -6.49
N LYS A 107 8.00 -4.79 -7.39
CA LYS A 107 6.57 -4.54 -7.11
C LYS A 107 6.05 -5.44 -6.00
N LEU A 108 6.32 -6.74 -6.09
CA LEU A 108 5.92 -7.73 -5.08
C LEU A 108 6.55 -7.41 -3.72
N LEU A 109 7.86 -7.13 -3.67
CA LEU A 109 8.55 -6.75 -2.42
C LEU A 109 8.00 -5.45 -1.84
N GLY A 110 7.61 -4.49 -2.69
CA GLY A 110 6.93 -3.27 -2.28
C GLY A 110 5.60 -3.56 -1.60
N ILE A 111 4.74 -4.35 -2.24
CA ILE A 111 3.41 -4.73 -1.72
C ILE A 111 3.53 -5.54 -0.42
N ILE A 112 4.48 -6.47 -0.33
CA ILE A 112 4.72 -7.26 0.89
C ILE A 112 5.11 -6.34 2.05
N ASN A 113 6.02 -5.38 1.84
CA ASN A 113 6.39 -4.41 2.88
C ASN A 113 5.20 -3.57 3.35
N ILE A 114 4.40 -3.07 2.41
CA ILE A 114 3.18 -2.30 2.72
C ILE A 114 2.17 -3.17 3.47
N THR A 115 2.03 -4.44 3.11
CA THR A 115 1.16 -5.41 3.79
C THR A 115 1.62 -5.66 5.23
N PHE A 116 2.91 -5.91 5.44
CA PHE A 116 3.48 -6.09 6.78
C PHE A 116 3.30 -4.85 7.65
N TYR A 117 3.47 -3.66 7.06
CA TYR A 117 3.21 -2.41 7.75
C TYR A 117 1.74 -2.34 8.20
N PHE A 118 0.78 -2.51 7.30
CA PHE A 118 -0.64 -2.45 7.65
C PHE A 118 -1.06 -3.54 8.64
N TRP A 119 -0.48 -4.73 8.53
CA TRP A 119 -0.64 -5.79 9.52
C TRP A 119 -0.21 -5.33 10.91
N HIS A 120 0.99 -4.76 11.03
CA HIS A 120 1.52 -4.25 12.30
C HIS A 120 0.64 -3.13 12.87
N VAL A 121 0.18 -2.19 12.04
CA VAL A 121 -0.69 -1.10 12.49
C VAL A 121 -2.07 -1.62 12.95
N CYS A 122 -2.64 -2.60 12.23
CA CYS A 122 -3.89 -3.24 12.64
C CYS A 122 -3.72 -4.01 13.96
N CYS A 123 -2.63 -4.76 14.12
CA CYS A 123 -2.33 -5.46 15.37
C CYS A 123 -2.17 -4.48 16.55
N ASP A 124 -1.44 -3.38 16.37
CA ASP A 124 -1.27 -2.35 17.41
C ASP A 124 -2.61 -1.70 17.78
N GLU A 125 -3.45 -1.32 16.81
CA GLU A 125 -4.77 -0.72 17.10
C GLU A 125 -5.73 -1.74 17.76
N ILE A 126 -5.64 -3.04 17.43
CA ILE A 126 -6.47 -4.10 18.06
C ILE A 126 -5.99 -4.41 19.49
N LEU A 127 -4.68 -4.51 19.70
CA LEU A 127 -4.08 -4.88 20.99
C LEU A 127 -4.10 -3.70 21.97
N HIS A 128 -3.75 -2.49 21.52
CA HIS A 128 -3.69 -1.29 22.35
C HIS A 128 -4.98 -0.44 22.32
N GLY A 129 -5.92 -0.74 21.42
CA GLY A 129 -7.23 -0.09 21.33
C GLY A 129 -8.16 -0.29 22.53
N LYS A 130 -7.74 -1.05 23.56
CA LYS A 130 -8.43 -1.13 24.86
C LYS A 130 -7.65 -0.63 26.08
N TYR A 131 -6.36 -0.35 26.00
CA TYR A 131 -5.63 0.27 27.12
C TYR A 131 -4.50 1.13 26.58
N GLY A 132 -4.57 2.44 26.86
CA GLY A 132 -3.46 3.33 26.61
C GLY A 132 -2.27 2.90 27.43
N ILE A 133 -1.25 2.33 26.80
CA ILE A 133 0.08 2.22 27.39
C ILE A 133 1.11 2.60 26.34
N ARG A 134 1.87 3.64 26.71
CA ARG A 134 3.18 4.00 26.17
C ARG A 134 4.04 2.73 26.05
N VAL A 135 4.37 2.30 24.85
CA VAL A 135 5.56 1.49 24.63
C VAL A 135 6.19 1.92 23.31
N PHE A 136 7.19 2.78 23.40
CA PHE A 136 8.46 2.71 22.66
C PHE A 136 9.35 3.86 23.14
N LYS A 137 9.88 3.69 24.35
CA LYS A 137 11.19 4.21 24.76
C LYS A 137 11.89 3.07 25.48
N GLY A 138 12.92 2.55 24.82
CA GLY A 138 13.88 1.55 25.29
C GLY A 138 15.02 1.61 24.30
#